data_AF-A0A258L5U3-F1
#
_entry.id   AF-A0A258L5U3-F1
#
_cell.length_a   1.000
_cell.length_b   1.000
_cell.length_c   1.000
_cell.angle_alpha   90.00
_cell.angle_beta   90.00
_cell.angle_gamma   90.00
#
_symmetry.space_group_name_H-M   'P 1'
#
loop_
_entity.id
_entity.type
_entity.pdbx_description
1 polymer ?
#
loop_
_entity_poly.entity_id
_entity_poly.type
_entity_poly.pdbx_seq_one_letter_code
_entity_poly.pdbx_strand_id
1 'polypeptide(L)'
;MTEMEFILKLFELLFVRFAEIAAWPAAAVCIAYFFKTELRDFLSRTIEIGPQGAKAIPPRQQNPSPLDELTDGQSQKSLPSPSSDEVLVQVEKNILDSLRREGVANKTPAEQQAMFVREYSTLAIRAHYQSINFTIFGSQFAALLHLRDRQPKSRKALNPFFKNHEDRAKERSLEPKTFDDWVGFLLRAQLVEMQSDGRYVATAMGKQYIDSIAPAAGITVQTQIL
;
A
#
# COMPACT_ATOMS: atom_id res chain seq x y z
N MET A 1 14.89 -56.65 11.00
CA MET A 1 14.02 -55.62 11.57
C MET A 1 13.87 -55.94 13.03
N THR A 2 14.48 -55.15 13.90
CA THR A 2 14.45 -55.39 15.36
C THR A 2 13.11 -54.92 15.93
N GLU A 3 12.64 -55.51 17.03
CA GLU A 3 11.37 -55.11 17.68
C GLU A 3 11.31 -53.60 17.96
N MET A 4 12.46 -52.98 18.20
CA MET A 4 12.61 -51.53 18.39
C MET A 4 12.26 -50.72 17.14
N GLU A 5 12.68 -51.16 15.94
CA GLU A 5 12.35 -50.49 14.68
C GLU A 5 10.85 -50.57 14.36
N PHE A 6 10.21 -51.67 14.75
CA PHE A 6 8.77 -51.84 14.59
C PHE A 6 7.98 -50.90 15.52
N ILE A 7 8.39 -50.78 16.78
CA ILE A 7 7.76 -49.87 17.76
C ILE A 7 7.91 -48.40 17.32
N LEU A 8 9.09 -48.00 16.83
CA LEU A 8 9.32 -46.63 16.35
C LEU A 8 8.44 -46.27 15.15
N LYS A 9 8.33 -47.18 14.16
CA LYS A 9 7.45 -46.96 13.00
C LYS A 9 5.97 -46.92 13.37
N LEU A 10 5.55 -47.77 14.32
CA LEU A 10 4.19 -47.75 14.84
C LEU A 10 3.89 -46.41 15.53
N PHE A 11 4.83 -45.91 16.34
CA PHE A 11 4.69 -44.64 17.03
C PHE A 11 4.63 -43.45 16.06
N GLU A 12 5.50 -43.41 15.06
CA GLU A 12 5.50 -42.37 14.02
C GLU A 12 4.16 -42.33 13.27
N LEU A 13 3.63 -43.50 12.91
CA LEU A 13 2.37 -43.61 12.19
C LEU A 13 1.17 -43.20 13.07
N LEU A 14 1.16 -43.59 14.35
CA LEU A 14 0.15 -43.15 15.30
C LEU A 14 0.21 -41.64 15.56
N PHE A 15 1.41 -41.08 15.66
CA PHE A 15 1.60 -39.64 15.90
C PHE A 15 1.13 -38.80 14.72
N VAL A 16 1.47 -39.18 13.48
CA VAL A 16 1.00 -38.48 12.27
C VAL A 16 -0.52 -38.52 12.18
N ARG A 17 -1.13 -39.68 12.46
CA ARG A 17 -2.60 -39.82 12.47
C ARG A 17 -3.26 -38.99 13.57
N PHE A 18 -2.66 -38.95 14.76
CA PHE A 18 -3.15 -38.13 15.84
C PHE A 18 -3.02 -36.63 15.51
N ALA A 19 -1.90 -36.19 14.95
CA ALA A 19 -1.68 -34.81 14.54
C ALA A 19 -2.65 -34.39 13.43
N GLU A 20 -2.92 -35.26 12.46
CA GLU A 20 -3.90 -35.01 11.38
C GLU A 20 -5.32 -34.80 11.95
N ILE A 21 -5.70 -35.59 12.96
CA ILE A 21 -7.01 -35.49 13.63
C ILE A 21 -7.06 -34.30 14.60
N ALA A 22 -5.97 -33.99 15.30
CA ALA A 22 -5.89 -32.94 16.30
C ALA A 22 -5.55 -31.56 15.72
N ALA A 23 -5.11 -31.48 14.46
CA ALA A 23 -4.78 -30.22 13.81
C ALA A 23 -6.03 -29.35 13.58
N TRP A 24 -7.16 -29.94 13.16
CA TRP A 24 -8.36 -29.17 12.83
C TRP A 24 -9.05 -28.54 14.06
N PRO A 25 -9.19 -29.22 15.24
CA PRO A 25 -9.75 -28.58 16.43
C PRO A 25 -8.82 -27.51 16.97
N ALA A 26 -7.50 -27.74 16.95
CA ALA A 26 -6.52 -26.75 17.37
C ALA A 26 -6.59 -25.49 16.49
N ALA A 27 -6.65 -25.65 15.16
CA ALA A 27 -6.83 -24.54 14.23
C ALA A 27 -8.16 -23.80 14.47
N ALA A 28 -9.26 -24.52 14.71
CA ALA A 28 -10.56 -23.93 15.02
C ALA A 28 -10.52 -23.09 16.30
N VAL A 29 -9.86 -23.59 17.36
CA VAL A 29 -9.66 -22.87 18.62
C VAL A 29 -8.79 -21.63 18.42
N CYS A 30 -7.69 -21.74 17.66
CA CYS A 30 -6.84 -20.59 17.35
C CYS A 30 -7.60 -19.51 16.57
N ILE A 31 -8.37 -19.88 15.55
CA ILE A 31 -9.19 -18.94 14.78
C ILE A 31 -10.23 -18.28 15.69
N ALA A 32 -10.94 -19.06 16.51
CA ALA A 32 -11.92 -18.51 17.46
C ALA A 32 -11.28 -17.55 18.48
N TYR A 33 -10.05 -17.80 18.91
CA TYR A 33 -9.33 -16.94 19.85
C TYR A 33 -8.89 -15.61 19.22
N PHE A 34 -8.30 -15.65 18.01
CA PHE A 34 -7.82 -14.45 17.31
C PHE A 34 -8.95 -13.54 16.83
N PHE A 35 -10.08 -14.13 16.40
CA PHE A 35 -11.23 -13.39 15.88
C PHE A 35 -12.36 -13.23 16.91
N LYS A 36 -12.07 -13.37 18.21
CA LYS A 36 -13.11 -13.39 19.26
C LYS A 36 -13.98 -12.13 19.27
N THR A 37 -13.42 -10.99 18.92
CA THR A 37 -14.09 -9.68 18.86
C THR A 37 -15.04 -9.60 17.67
N GLU A 38 -14.58 -10.03 16.50
CA GLU A 38 -15.30 -10.04 15.24
C GLU A 38 -16.42 -11.10 15.24
N LEU A 39 -16.14 -12.28 15.81
CA LEU A 39 -17.13 -13.34 16.03
C LEU A 39 -18.23 -12.87 16.98
N ARG A 40 -17.89 -12.17 18.07
CA ARG A 40 -18.87 -11.60 18.99
C ARG A 40 -19.76 -10.58 18.29
N ASP A 41 -19.18 -9.69 17.50
CA ASP A 41 -19.91 -8.70 16.72
C ASP A 41 -20.81 -9.35 15.66
N PHE A 42 -20.33 -10.39 14.97
CA PHE A 42 -21.11 -11.14 13.98
C PHE A 42 -22.26 -11.94 14.62
N LEU A 43 -21.99 -12.65 15.72
CA LEU A 43 -23.00 -13.42 16.46
C LEU A 43 -24.08 -12.50 17.04
N SER A 44 -23.71 -11.30 17.50
CA SER A 44 -24.69 -10.31 17.98
C SER A 44 -25.64 -9.80 16.88
N ARG A 45 -25.28 -9.97 15.60
CA ARG A 45 -26.06 -9.53 14.43
C ARG A 45 -26.73 -10.69 13.67
N THR A 46 -26.50 -11.92 14.11
CA THR A 46 -27.06 -13.12 13.46
C THR A 46 -28.41 -13.43 14.10
N ILE A 47 -29.49 -13.22 13.35
CA ILE A 47 -30.87 -13.41 13.85
C ILE A 47 -31.38 -14.83 13.59
N GLU A 48 -30.91 -15.50 12.54
CA GLU A 48 -31.27 -16.88 12.24
C GLU A 48 -30.06 -17.70 11.74
N ILE A 49 -29.88 -18.89 12.31
CA ILE A 49 -28.97 -19.93 11.83
C ILE A 49 -29.86 -21.05 11.29
N GLY A 50 -30.00 -21.12 9.96
CA GLY A 50 -30.78 -22.16 9.29
C GLY A 50 -29.90 -23.13 8.49
N PRO A 51 -30.46 -24.25 7.98
CA PRO A 51 -29.75 -25.22 7.15
C PRO A 51 -29.23 -24.63 5.81
N GLN A 52 -29.62 -23.40 5.47
CA GLN A 52 -29.13 -22.65 4.31
C GLN A 52 -28.02 -21.63 4.66
N GLY A 53 -27.47 -21.66 5.88
CA GLY A 53 -26.40 -20.76 6.33
C GLY A 53 -26.88 -19.67 7.31
N ALA A 54 -25.93 -18.92 7.86
CA ALA A 54 -26.19 -17.80 8.77
C ALA A 54 -26.61 -16.56 7.98
N LYS A 55 -27.83 -16.08 8.21
CA LYS A 55 -28.28 -14.78 7.68
C LYS A 55 -27.96 -13.71 8.72
N ALA A 56 -26.83 -13.02 8.52
CA ALA A 56 -26.53 -11.82 9.28
C ALA A 56 -27.22 -10.62 8.62
N ILE A 57 -27.79 -9.71 9.42
CA ILE A 57 -28.19 -8.41 8.89
C ILE A 57 -26.91 -7.74 8.39
N PRO A 58 -26.82 -7.34 7.10
CA PRO A 58 -25.66 -6.60 6.62
C PRO A 58 -25.47 -5.37 7.51
N PRO A 59 -24.23 -5.00 7.88
CA PRO A 59 -23.99 -3.79 8.66
C PRO A 59 -24.77 -2.66 7.99
N ARG A 60 -25.60 -1.93 8.76
CA ARG A 60 -26.29 -0.75 8.27
C ARG A 60 -25.23 0.07 7.53
N GLN A 61 -25.30 0.08 6.20
CA GLN A 61 -24.66 1.14 5.44
C GLN A 61 -25.20 2.40 6.09
N GLN A 62 -24.31 3.22 6.63
CA GLN A 62 -24.65 4.56 7.01
C GLN A 62 -25.13 5.23 5.72
N ASN A 63 -26.42 5.10 5.43
CA ASN A 63 -27.09 6.02 4.54
C ASN A 63 -26.77 7.40 5.14
N PRO A 64 -26.19 8.33 4.36
CA PRO A 64 -26.08 9.70 4.81
C PRO A 64 -27.48 10.09 5.26
N SER A 65 -27.60 10.43 6.55
CA SER A 65 -28.87 10.86 7.12
C SER A 65 -29.43 11.95 6.21
N PRO A 66 -30.74 11.93 5.87
CA PRO A 66 -31.37 13.09 5.26
C PRO A 66 -30.99 14.30 6.12
N LEU A 67 -30.57 15.39 5.47
CA LEU A 67 -30.43 16.68 6.15
C LEU A 67 -31.79 17.00 6.78
N ASP A 68 -31.92 16.74 8.08
CA ASP A 68 -32.93 17.41 8.88
C ASP A 68 -32.55 18.89 8.89
N GLU A 69 -33.49 19.69 8.40
CA GLU A 69 -33.46 21.13 8.45
C GLU A 69 -33.13 21.61 9.87
N LEU A 70 -31.98 22.29 9.96
CA LEU A 70 -31.76 23.51 10.75
C LEU A 70 -32.59 23.62 12.03
N THR A 71 -32.08 23.05 13.12
CA THR A 71 -32.21 23.72 14.40
C THR A 71 -30.90 24.47 14.67
N ASP A 72 -30.97 25.79 14.57
CA ASP A 72 -29.95 26.74 15.00
C ASP A 72 -29.53 26.42 16.43
N GLY A 73 -28.35 25.83 16.57
CA GLY A 73 -27.81 25.37 17.84
C GLY A 73 -26.32 25.15 17.68
N GLN A 74 -25.60 26.26 17.55
CA GLN A 74 -24.14 26.42 17.63
C GLN A 74 -23.38 25.21 18.21
N SER A 75 -23.06 24.24 17.35
CA SER A 75 -21.82 23.48 17.52
C SER A 75 -20.76 24.20 16.71
N GLN A 76 -20.25 25.31 17.27
CA GLN A 76 -18.87 25.69 17.02
C GLN A 76 -18.04 24.50 17.52
N LYS A 77 -17.81 23.54 16.62
CA LYS A 77 -16.78 22.53 16.78
C LYS A 77 -15.50 23.32 16.95
N SER A 78 -15.08 23.50 18.19
CA SER A 78 -13.84 24.17 18.54
C SER A 78 -12.75 23.54 17.68
N LEU A 79 -12.04 24.40 16.95
CA LEU A 79 -10.86 23.98 16.21
C LEU A 79 -9.97 23.18 17.18
N PRO A 80 -9.37 22.07 16.73
CA PRO A 80 -8.47 21.30 17.58
C PRO A 80 -7.43 22.24 18.20
N SER A 81 -7.21 22.09 19.51
CA SER A 81 -6.24 22.91 20.24
C SER A 81 -4.89 22.88 19.53
N PRO A 82 -4.16 24.02 19.49
CA PRO A 82 -2.85 24.08 18.86
C PRO A 82 -1.95 22.99 19.41
N SER A 83 -1.23 22.32 18.51
CA SER A 83 -0.31 21.24 18.87
C SER A 83 0.74 21.77 19.86
N SER A 84 1.06 20.98 20.89
CA SER A 84 2.17 21.30 21.80
C SER A 84 3.55 20.98 21.20
N ASP A 85 3.59 20.41 20.00
CA ASP A 85 4.83 20.10 19.29
C ASP A 85 5.39 21.37 18.62
N GLU A 86 6.55 21.84 19.11
CA GLU A 86 7.24 23.03 18.61
C GLU A 86 7.51 22.98 17.10
N VAL A 87 7.78 21.78 16.55
CA VAL A 87 8.02 21.60 15.11
C VAL A 87 6.74 21.85 14.33
N LEU A 88 5.62 21.31 14.81
CA LEU A 88 4.31 21.53 14.17
C LEU A 88 3.89 22.99 14.22
N VAL A 89 4.11 23.67 15.36
CA VAL A 89 3.83 25.11 15.50
C VAL A 89 4.66 25.93 14.50
N GLN A 90 5.94 25.60 14.32
CA GLN A 90 6.79 26.30 13.37
C GLN A 90 6.38 26.04 11.91
N VAL A 91 5.99 24.81 11.57
CA VAL A 91 5.50 24.45 10.23
C VAL A 91 4.18 25.16 9.94
N GLU A 92 3.24 25.17 10.89
CA GLU A 92 1.98 25.88 10.77
C GLU A 92 2.19 27.38 10.54
N LYS A 93 3.07 28.01 11.33
CA LYS A 93 3.46 29.41 11.14
C LYS A 93 4.00 29.67 9.73
N ASN A 94 4.90 28.81 9.24
CA ASN A 94 5.48 28.96 7.90
C ASN A 94 4.43 28.83 6.79
N ILE A 95 3.45 27.93 6.96
CA ILE A 95 2.32 27.77 6.03
C ILE A 95 1.47 29.03 6.05
N LEU A 96 1.06 29.52 7.22
CA LEU A 96 0.24 30.72 7.37
C LEU A 96 0.92 31.96 6.77
N ASP A 97 2.23 32.14 7.01
CA ASP A 97 3.00 33.24 6.43
C ASP A 97 3.10 33.14 4.90
N SER A 98 3.18 31.92 4.36
CA SER A 98 3.17 31.70 2.91
C SER A 98 1.79 31.99 2.29
N LEU A 99 0.71 31.55 2.92
CA LEU A 99 -0.67 31.87 2.50
C LEU A 99 -0.94 33.39 2.57
N ARG A 100 -0.39 34.08 3.57
CA ARG A 100 -0.49 35.55 3.66
C ARG A 100 0.25 36.23 2.50
N ARG A 101 1.46 35.78 2.16
CA ARG A 101 2.25 36.31 1.03
C ARG A 101 1.58 36.09 -0.31
N GLU A 102 0.90 34.96 -0.49
CA GLU A 102 0.12 34.66 -1.70
C GLU A 102 -1.22 35.39 -1.77
N GLY A 103 -1.57 36.18 -0.74
CA GLY A 103 -2.79 36.97 -0.71
C GLY A 103 -4.06 36.12 -0.72
N VAL A 104 -4.03 34.93 -0.11
CA VAL A 104 -5.14 33.97 -0.12
C VAL A 104 -6.43 34.58 0.44
N ALA A 105 -6.31 35.47 1.43
CA ALA A 105 -7.45 36.19 2.01
C ALA A 105 -8.22 37.08 1.00
N ASN A 106 -7.56 37.51 -0.09
CA ASN A 106 -8.18 38.33 -1.13
C ASN A 106 -8.82 37.49 -2.26
N LYS A 107 -8.63 36.17 -2.23
CA LYS A 107 -9.18 35.24 -3.23
C LYS A 107 -10.61 34.85 -2.87
N THR A 108 -11.43 34.57 -3.88
CA THR A 108 -12.76 34.01 -3.69
C THR A 108 -12.68 32.61 -3.06
N PRO A 109 -13.74 32.13 -2.36
CA PRO A 109 -13.75 30.78 -1.79
C PRO A 109 -13.44 29.67 -2.81
N ALA A 110 -13.91 29.79 -4.04
CA ALA A 110 -13.64 28.83 -5.11
C ALA A 110 -12.15 28.78 -5.50
N GLU A 111 -11.49 29.95 -5.58
CA GLU A 111 -10.06 30.03 -5.86
C GLU A 111 -9.22 29.49 -4.69
N GLN A 112 -9.63 29.75 -3.44
CA GLN A 112 -8.98 29.20 -2.26
C GLN A 112 -9.06 27.66 -2.25
N GLN A 113 -10.23 27.10 -2.56
CA GLN A 113 -10.41 25.66 -2.68
C GLN A 113 -9.56 25.06 -3.80
N ALA A 114 -9.55 25.66 -4.99
CA ALA A 114 -8.74 25.19 -6.12
C ALA A 114 -7.24 25.21 -5.80
N MET A 115 -6.77 26.27 -5.13
CA MET A 115 -5.40 26.37 -4.63
C MET A 115 -5.10 25.25 -3.62
N PHE A 116 -5.95 25.06 -2.62
CA PHE A 116 -5.77 24.00 -1.62
C PHE A 116 -5.67 22.61 -2.27
N VAL A 117 -6.58 22.28 -3.20
CA VAL A 117 -6.56 21.00 -3.91
C VAL A 117 -5.25 20.81 -4.67
N ARG A 118 -4.74 21.86 -5.33
CA ARG A 118 -3.48 21.83 -6.07
C ARG A 118 -2.27 21.61 -5.15
N GLU A 119 -2.17 22.37 -4.06
CA GLU A 119 -1.07 22.25 -3.10
C GLU A 119 -1.11 20.90 -2.38
N TYR A 120 -2.29 20.44 -1.96
CA TYR A 120 -2.47 19.14 -1.34
C TYR A 120 -2.11 18.00 -2.29
N SER A 121 -2.54 18.08 -3.55
CA SER A 121 -2.18 17.09 -4.57
C SER A 121 -0.68 17.07 -4.84
N THR A 122 -0.02 18.23 -4.85
CA THR A 122 1.43 18.33 -4.98
C THR A 122 2.15 17.67 -3.79
N LEU A 123 1.68 17.92 -2.56
CA LEU A 123 2.22 17.29 -1.37
C LEU A 123 2.00 15.77 -1.38
N ALA A 124 0.81 15.31 -1.76
CA ALA A 124 0.49 13.89 -1.86
C ALA A 124 1.38 13.17 -2.88
N ILE A 125 1.62 13.77 -4.05
CA ILE A 125 2.54 13.24 -5.06
C ILE A 125 3.97 13.15 -4.50
N ARG A 126 4.45 14.20 -3.81
CA ARG A 126 5.80 14.19 -3.21
C ARG A 126 5.94 13.10 -2.14
N ALA A 127 4.95 12.96 -1.26
CA ALA A 127 4.93 11.91 -0.24
C ALA A 127 4.92 10.51 -0.88
N HIS A 128 4.14 10.33 -1.94
CA HIS A 128 4.13 9.09 -2.72
C HIS A 128 5.52 8.78 -3.32
N TYR A 129 6.19 9.77 -3.90
CA TYR A 129 7.54 9.61 -4.44
C TYR A 129 8.57 9.25 -3.36
N GLN A 130 8.46 9.83 -2.16
CA GLN A 130 9.30 9.44 -1.03
C GLN A 130 9.09 7.97 -0.64
N SER A 131 7.83 7.51 -0.56
CA SER A 131 7.53 6.11 -0.29
C SER A 131 8.13 5.17 -1.34
N ILE A 132 8.03 5.55 -2.62
CA ILE A 132 8.67 4.82 -3.72
C ILE A 132 10.18 4.77 -3.55
N ASN A 133 10.84 5.89 -3.21
CA ASN A 133 12.30 5.96 -3.05
C ASN A 133 12.84 4.98 -2.00
N PHE A 134 12.09 4.71 -0.94
CA PHE A 134 12.49 3.74 0.07
C PHE A 134 12.31 2.28 -0.37
N THR A 135 11.53 2.02 -1.41
CA THR A 135 11.10 0.67 -1.78
C THR A 135 11.63 0.22 -3.15
N ILE A 136 11.85 1.15 -4.08
CA ILE A 136 12.23 0.85 -5.45
C ILE A 136 13.67 0.29 -5.52
N PHE A 137 13.86 -0.79 -6.25
CA PHE A 137 15.20 -1.32 -6.54
C PHE A 137 15.87 -0.52 -7.67
N GLY A 138 17.20 -0.42 -7.62
CA GLY A 138 17.97 0.23 -8.70
C GLY A 138 17.71 -0.37 -10.08
N SER A 139 17.50 -1.69 -10.17
CA SER A 139 17.12 -2.36 -11.43
C SER A 139 15.74 -1.96 -11.95
N GLN A 140 14.77 -1.72 -11.06
CA GLN A 140 13.44 -1.22 -11.42
C GLN A 140 13.51 0.24 -11.88
N PHE A 141 14.32 1.06 -11.22
CA PHE A 141 14.56 2.44 -11.64
C PHE A 141 15.23 2.51 -13.02
N ALA A 142 16.25 1.68 -13.27
CA ALA A 142 16.88 1.56 -14.57
C ALA A 142 15.90 1.11 -15.66
N ALA A 143 15.01 0.16 -15.35
CA ALA A 143 13.93 -0.25 -16.25
C ALA A 143 12.94 0.90 -16.50
N LEU A 144 12.59 1.69 -15.49
CA LEU A 144 11.72 2.85 -15.61
C LEU A 144 12.35 3.93 -16.51
N LEU A 145 13.65 4.19 -16.36
CA LEU A 145 14.41 5.07 -17.27
C LEU A 145 14.36 4.58 -18.72
N HIS A 146 14.49 3.26 -18.93
CA HIS A 146 14.36 2.65 -20.26
C HIS A 146 12.94 2.78 -20.85
N LEU A 147 11.92 2.78 -19.98
CA LEU A 147 10.51 2.97 -20.34
C LEU A 147 10.10 4.45 -20.47
N ARG A 148 11.01 5.39 -20.21
CA ARG A 148 10.72 6.84 -20.25
C ARG A 148 10.21 7.27 -21.63
N ASP A 149 10.77 6.68 -22.69
CA ASP A 149 10.33 6.91 -24.06
C ASP A 149 8.89 6.39 -24.24
N ARG A 150 8.03 7.15 -24.94
CA ARG A 150 6.59 6.84 -25.10
C ARG A 150 6.29 5.55 -25.89
N GLN A 151 7.30 4.75 -26.22
CA GLN A 151 7.12 3.50 -26.95
C GLN A 151 6.94 2.33 -25.97
N PRO A 152 5.79 1.64 -26.00
CA PRO A 152 5.58 0.46 -25.16
C PRO A 152 6.61 -0.63 -25.46
N LYS A 153 7.23 -1.18 -24.42
CA LYS A 153 8.27 -2.21 -24.51
C LYS A 153 7.73 -3.56 -24.03
N SER A 154 8.15 -4.64 -24.67
CA SER A 154 7.76 -5.99 -24.27
C SER A 154 8.50 -6.47 -23.01
N ARG A 155 7.98 -7.52 -22.37
CA ARG A 155 8.70 -8.22 -21.29
C ARG A 155 10.13 -8.60 -21.66
N LYS A 156 10.35 -9.04 -22.91
CA LYS A 156 11.70 -9.39 -23.43
C LYS A 156 12.67 -8.21 -23.36
N ALA A 157 12.19 -6.99 -23.62
CA ALA A 157 13.01 -5.77 -23.52
C ALA A 157 13.34 -5.40 -22.07
N LEU A 158 12.50 -5.79 -21.10
CA LEU A 158 12.74 -5.56 -19.67
C LEU A 158 13.60 -6.65 -19.01
N ASN A 159 13.77 -7.80 -19.68
CA ASN A 159 14.51 -8.95 -19.16
C ASN A 159 15.94 -8.63 -18.69
N PRO A 160 16.75 -7.78 -19.37
CA PRO A 160 18.08 -7.44 -18.88
C PRO A 160 18.08 -6.77 -17.50
N PHE A 161 17.11 -5.92 -17.22
CA PHE A 161 16.97 -5.24 -15.94
C PHE A 161 16.50 -6.20 -14.84
N PHE A 162 15.58 -7.10 -15.18
CA PHE A 162 15.12 -8.14 -14.27
C PHE A 162 16.26 -9.13 -13.93
N LYS A 163 17.06 -9.55 -14.93
CA LYS A 163 18.21 -10.42 -14.68
C LYS A 163 19.22 -9.79 -13.71
N ASN A 164 19.47 -8.48 -13.83
CA ASN A 164 20.29 -7.75 -12.86
C ASN A 164 19.69 -7.83 -11.43
N HIS A 165 18.36 -7.75 -11.28
CA HIS A 165 17.73 -8.00 -9.98
C HIS A 165 17.99 -9.41 -9.45
N GLU A 166 17.85 -10.43 -10.30
CA GLU A 166 18.09 -11.83 -9.90
C GLU A 166 19.53 -12.06 -9.47
N ASP A 167 20.49 -11.53 -10.23
CA ASP A 167 21.92 -11.66 -9.94
C ASP A 167 22.27 -10.98 -8.61
N ARG A 168 21.77 -9.76 -8.37
CA ARG A 168 21.95 -9.03 -7.09
C ARG A 168 21.27 -9.72 -5.91
N ALA A 169 20.11 -10.34 -6.10
CA ALA A 169 19.44 -11.10 -5.05
C ALA A 169 20.27 -12.33 -4.65
N LYS A 170 20.80 -13.07 -5.64
CA LYS A 170 21.67 -14.22 -5.42
C LYS A 170 22.98 -13.85 -4.74
N GLU A 171 23.62 -12.73 -5.12
CA GLU A 171 24.82 -12.20 -4.44
C GLU A 171 24.59 -11.95 -2.94
N ARG A 172 23.36 -11.62 -2.55
CA ARG A 172 22.96 -11.35 -1.16
C ARG A 172 22.34 -12.57 -0.48
N SER A 173 22.39 -13.76 -1.10
CA SER A 173 21.74 -14.98 -0.62
C SER A 173 20.24 -14.83 -0.35
N LEU A 174 19.56 -13.97 -1.14
CA LEU A 174 18.12 -13.77 -1.09
C LEU A 174 17.44 -14.53 -2.23
N GLU A 175 16.22 -15.00 -1.98
CA GLU A 175 15.40 -15.59 -3.04
C GLU A 175 14.97 -14.48 -4.03
N PRO A 176 15.29 -14.60 -5.33
CA PRO A 176 14.92 -13.59 -6.31
C PRO A 176 13.40 -13.59 -6.50
N LYS A 177 12.82 -12.39 -6.61
CA LYS A 177 11.40 -12.23 -6.92
C LYS A 177 11.12 -12.72 -8.34
N THR A 178 9.88 -13.16 -8.59
CA THR A 178 9.42 -13.41 -9.96
C THR A 178 9.38 -12.10 -10.76
N PHE A 179 9.39 -12.20 -12.11
CA PHE A 179 9.25 -11.01 -12.96
C PHE A 179 7.95 -10.25 -12.65
N ASP A 180 6.86 -10.98 -12.39
CA ASP A 180 5.54 -10.40 -12.15
C ASP A 180 5.49 -9.66 -10.81
N ASP A 181 6.15 -10.18 -9.77
CA ASP A 181 6.31 -9.47 -8.50
C ASP A 181 7.20 -8.24 -8.62
N TRP A 182 8.29 -8.38 -9.37
CA TRP A 182 9.26 -7.32 -9.61
C TRP A 182 8.65 -6.16 -10.42
N VAL A 183 7.97 -6.44 -11.54
CA VAL A 183 7.28 -5.39 -12.33
C VAL A 183 6.00 -4.94 -11.63
N GLY A 184 5.37 -5.82 -10.85
CA GLY A 184 4.14 -5.55 -10.12
C GLY A 184 4.26 -4.40 -9.13
N PHE A 185 5.45 -4.17 -8.56
CA PHE A 185 5.71 -2.96 -7.78
C PHE A 185 5.55 -1.68 -8.63
N LEU A 186 6.16 -1.63 -9.82
CA LEU A 186 6.07 -0.46 -10.71
C LEU A 186 4.63 -0.20 -11.17
N LEU A 187 3.86 -1.27 -11.40
CA LEU A 187 2.43 -1.21 -11.74
C LEU A 187 1.60 -0.68 -10.57
N ARG A 188 1.76 -1.26 -9.36
CA ARG A 188 1.02 -0.82 -8.15
C ARG A 188 1.37 0.61 -7.74
N ALA A 189 2.62 1.02 -7.91
CA ALA A 189 3.07 2.38 -7.68
C ALA A 189 2.61 3.38 -8.76
N GLN A 190 1.91 2.91 -9.80
CA GLN A 190 1.43 3.69 -10.94
C GLN A 190 2.54 4.38 -11.75
N LEU A 191 3.77 3.87 -11.70
CA LEU A 191 4.90 4.38 -12.48
C LEU A 191 4.92 3.82 -13.90
N VAL A 192 4.41 2.61 -14.05
CA VAL A 192 4.28 1.89 -15.31
C VAL A 192 2.83 1.43 -15.46
N GLU A 193 2.34 1.39 -16.68
CA GLU A 193 1.08 0.74 -17.03
C GLU A 193 1.34 -0.36 -18.05
N MET A 194 0.48 -1.38 -18.04
CA MET A 194 0.49 -2.46 -19.01
C MET A 194 -0.60 -2.21 -20.04
N GLN A 195 -0.22 -2.17 -21.31
CA GLN A 195 -1.11 -2.02 -22.46
C GLN A 195 -1.86 -3.34 -22.72
N SER A 196 -2.92 -3.28 -23.52
CA SER A 196 -3.76 -4.44 -23.86
C SER A 196 -3.00 -5.59 -24.54
N ASP A 197 -1.87 -5.28 -25.19
CA ASP A 197 -0.99 -6.25 -25.84
C ASP A 197 0.12 -6.81 -24.92
N GLY A 198 0.06 -6.51 -23.61
CA GLY A 198 1.03 -6.96 -22.62
C GLY A 198 2.37 -6.21 -22.64
N ARG A 199 2.48 -5.11 -23.39
CA ARG A 199 3.65 -4.22 -23.34
C ARG A 199 3.54 -3.20 -22.21
N TYR A 200 4.68 -2.77 -21.72
CA TYR A 200 4.81 -1.83 -20.60
C TYR A 200 5.21 -0.45 -21.10
N VAL A 201 4.65 0.60 -20.51
CA VAL A 201 5.02 2.00 -20.81
C VAL A 201 5.03 2.82 -19.52
N ALA A 202 5.93 3.80 -19.41
CA ALA A 202 5.91 4.71 -18.28
C ALA A 202 4.69 5.64 -18.33
N THR A 203 3.97 5.74 -17.21
CA THR A 203 2.84 6.65 -17.04
C THR A 203 3.31 8.12 -17.00
N ALA A 204 2.37 9.07 -16.95
CA ALA A 204 2.71 10.47 -16.65
C ALA A 204 3.39 10.60 -15.28
N MET A 205 2.89 9.87 -14.27
CA MET A 205 3.45 9.86 -12.93
C MET A 205 4.87 9.26 -12.90
N GLY A 206 5.12 8.18 -13.66
CA GLY A 206 6.45 7.57 -13.78
C GLY A 206 7.48 8.50 -14.40
N LYS A 207 7.09 9.25 -15.44
CA LYS A 207 7.96 10.25 -16.07
C LYS A 207 8.27 11.42 -15.15
N GLN A 208 7.25 11.97 -14.49
CA GLN A 208 7.44 13.04 -13.52
C GLN A 208 8.27 12.59 -12.31
N TYR A 209 8.13 11.32 -11.88
CA TYR A 209 8.97 10.73 -10.84
C TYR A 209 10.45 10.70 -11.26
N ILE A 210 10.75 10.21 -12.46
CA ILE A 210 12.11 10.27 -13.04
C ILE A 210 12.64 11.71 -13.04
N ASP A 211 11.84 12.65 -13.54
CA ASP A 211 12.23 14.06 -13.63
C ASP A 211 12.38 14.74 -12.26
N SER A 212 11.75 14.22 -11.20
CA SER A 212 11.92 14.74 -9.83
C SER A 212 13.23 14.28 -9.19
N ILE A 213 13.80 13.16 -9.66
CA ILE A 213 15.02 12.55 -9.12
C ILE A 213 16.24 12.88 -9.98
N ALA A 214 16.08 12.98 -11.30
CA ALA A 214 17.16 13.25 -12.24
C ALA A 214 17.92 14.59 -12.01
N PRO A 215 17.30 15.71 -11.59
CA PRO A 215 18.01 16.94 -11.27
C PRO A 215 18.91 16.83 -10.04
N ALA A 216 18.62 15.89 -9.13
CA ALA A 216 19.50 15.58 -8.00
C ALA A 216 20.69 14.69 -8.43
N ALA A 217 20.66 14.12 -9.64
CA ALA A 217 21.66 13.22 -10.22
C ALA A 217 22.66 13.93 -11.16
N GLY A 218 23.02 15.19 -10.84
CA GLY A 218 24.35 15.72 -11.22
C GLY A 218 25.51 14.90 -10.63
N ILE A 219 25.18 13.92 -9.79
CA ILE A 219 26.03 12.79 -9.40
C ILE A 219 25.81 11.69 -10.45
N THR A 220 26.84 11.43 -11.24
CA THR A 220 26.99 10.32 -12.17
C THR A 220 26.21 9.09 -11.70
N VAL A 221 25.28 8.60 -12.54
CA VAL A 221 24.40 7.42 -12.34
C VAL A 221 25.13 6.14 -11.92
N GLN A 222 26.47 6.15 -11.89
CA GLN A 222 27.30 5.03 -11.44
C GLN A 222 27.23 4.76 -9.93
N THR A 223 26.91 5.72 -9.06
CA THR A 223 27.12 5.54 -7.60
C THR A 223 25.91 4.98 -6.84
N GLN A 224 24.71 4.91 -7.43
CA GLN A 224 23.52 4.31 -6.78
C GLN A 224 23.19 2.89 -7.28
N ILE A 225 24.05 2.29 -8.11
CA ILE A 225 23.91 0.90 -8.57
C ILE A 225 24.77 -0.07 -7.72
N LEU A 226 25.32 0.39 -6.60
CA LEU A 226 26.00 -0.42 -5.59
C LEU A 226 25.07 -0.78 -4.42
#